data_AF-A0A1X7KTH5-F1
#
_entry.id   AF-A0A1X7KTH5-F1
#
_cell.length_a   1.000
_cell.length_b   1.000
_cell.length_c   1.000
_cell.angle_alpha   90.00
_cell.angle_beta   90.00
_cell.angle_gamma   90.00
#
_symmetry.space_group_name_H-M   'P 1'
#
loop_
_entity.id
_entity.type
_entity.pdbx_description
1 polymer ?
#
loop_
_entity_poly.entity_id
_entity_poly.type
_entity_poly.pdbx_seq_one_letter_code
_entity_poly.pdbx_strand_id
1 'polypeptide(L)'
;MIRGIKLTAFAICISAVATMANSSLQKVCPHLLTNSAMIINVEGKFVNEEKNKTNIKIEWRHHNDALDTFFVNSSGSRPFNYITAGKFRYMEFEGGKIKRQLGLHHLRENIGNTPLKLDDLELLANGYFKCPDSTKLEQNPNVFSTAVSNTWWSLVVDTLPNPEKAVMRGAPKKPRYFSITNWKSFAGDMLPTLASMSSEDYSGSLWIRSAYPAQALEMDPVQKPVKPKILLPVPKLFGKIAVEGERKIPLILKLNQKLLSE
;
A
#
# COMPACT_ATOMS: atom_id res chain seq x y z
N MET A 1 2.93 -59.20 60.55
CA MET A 1 1.94 -59.87 59.66
C MET A 1 1.03 -58.78 59.10
N ILE A 2 0.83 -58.82 57.78
CA ILE A 2 0.29 -57.78 56.89
C ILE A 2 -1.19 -57.47 57.19
N ARG A 3 -1.57 -56.18 57.09
CA ARG A 3 -2.90 -55.63 56.69
C ARG A 3 -2.77 -54.09 56.72
N GLY A 4 -2.74 -53.32 55.63
CA GLY A 4 -3.26 -53.50 54.28
C GLY A 4 -4.68 -52.95 54.17
N ILE A 5 -4.87 -51.61 54.29
CA ILE A 5 -6.17 -50.96 54.01
C ILE A 5 -5.95 -49.64 53.23
N LYS A 6 -6.10 -49.80 51.90
CA LYS A 6 -6.78 -48.95 50.90
C LYS A 6 -6.53 -47.42 50.93
N LEU A 7 -5.60 -46.98 50.07
CA LEU A 7 -5.65 -45.65 49.46
C LEU A 7 -6.87 -45.56 48.53
N THR A 8 -7.79 -44.66 48.84
CA THR A 8 -8.85 -44.19 47.94
C THR A 8 -8.24 -43.25 46.91
N ALA A 9 -8.22 -43.70 45.65
CA ALA A 9 -7.84 -42.88 44.51
C ALA A 9 -8.98 -41.89 44.19
N PHE A 10 -8.77 -40.60 44.48
CA PHE A 10 -9.56 -39.54 43.85
C PHE A 10 -8.94 -39.24 42.49
N ALA A 11 -9.50 -39.82 41.44
CA ALA A 11 -9.24 -39.40 40.07
C ALA A 11 -9.93 -38.04 39.84
N ILE A 12 -9.19 -36.95 40.02
CA ILE A 12 -9.61 -35.63 39.56
C ILE A 12 -9.38 -35.62 38.05
N CYS A 13 -10.41 -35.97 37.28
CA CYS A 13 -10.47 -35.67 35.85
C CYS A 13 -10.51 -34.14 35.71
N ILE A 14 -9.34 -33.51 35.61
CA ILE A 14 -9.23 -32.16 35.08
C ILE A 14 -9.50 -32.31 33.58
N SER A 15 -10.76 -32.16 33.20
CA SER A 15 -11.13 -31.88 31.82
C SER A 15 -10.48 -30.56 31.44
N ALA A 16 -9.27 -30.65 30.90
CA ALA A 16 -8.63 -29.59 30.14
C ALA A 16 -9.51 -29.35 28.92
N VAL A 17 -10.51 -28.47 29.09
CA VAL A 17 -11.15 -27.82 27.96
C VAL A 17 -10.03 -27.00 27.33
N ALA A 18 -9.42 -27.57 26.29
CA ALA A 18 -8.63 -26.82 25.35
C ALA A 18 -9.55 -25.72 24.83
N THR A 19 -9.42 -24.53 25.39
CA THR A 19 -9.92 -23.31 24.80
C THR A 19 -9.18 -23.20 23.48
N MET A 20 -9.79 -23.76 22.44
CA MET A 20 -9.39 -23.52 21.06
C MET A 20 -9.38 -22.01 20.91
N ALA A 21 -8.18 -21.44 20.89
CA ALA A 21 -7.97 -20.09 20.44
C ALA A 21 -8.40 -20.07 18.97
N ASN A 22 -9.68 -19.80 18.73
CA ASN A 22 -10.13 -19.29 17.45
C ASN A 22 -9.44 -17.94 17.29
N SER A 23 -8.24 -17.96 16.70
CA SER A 23 -7.67 -16.78 16.07
C SER A 23 -8.67 -16.38 15.00
N SER A 24 -9.57 -15.45 15.31
CA SER A 24 -10.44 -14.85 14.31
C SER A 24 -9.53 -14.20 13.29
N LEU A 25 -9.42 -14.85 12.12
CA LEU A 25 -8.68 -14.30 11.00
C LEU A 25 -9.33 -12.94 10.71
N GLN A 26 -8.64 -11.85 10.99
CA GLN A 26 -9.21 -10.51 10.87
C GLN A 26 -9.60 -10.27 9.41
N LYS A 27 -10.91 -10.25 9.13
CA LYS A 27 -11.42 -10.11 7.76
C LYS A 27 -11.12 -8.69 7.25
N VAL A 28 -10.48 -8.60 6.09
CA VAL A 28 -10.11 -7.34 5.43
C VAL A 28 -11.16 -6.99 4.37
N CYS A 29 -11.58 -5.74 4.34
CA CYS A 29 -12.48 -5.15 3.35
C CYS A 29 -11.74 -3.98 2.68
N PRO A 30 -11.14 -4.19 1.50
CA PRO A 30 -10.44 -3.12 0.79
C PRO A 30 -11.37 -1.98 0.38
N HIS A 31 -10.95 -0.74 0.65
CA HIS A 31 -11.58 0.46 0.09
C HIS A 31 -10.52 1.22 -0.71
N LEU A 32 -10.51 1.00 -2.02
CA LEU A 32 -9.55 1.61 -2.95
C LEU A 32 -10.07 2.93 -3.50
N LEU A 33 -9.15 3.84 -3.84
CA LEU A 33 -9.49 5.12 -4.47
C LEU A 33 -9.88 4.95 -5.94
N THR A 34 -9.32 3.95 -6.61
CA THR A 34 -9.62 3.54 -7.99
C THR A 34 -9.55 2.02 -8.06
N ASN A 35 -10.37 1.41 -8.92
CA ASN A 35 -10.33 -0.02 -9.23
C ASN A 35 -9.76 -0.28 -10.64
N SER A 36 -9.23 0.75 -11.29
CA SER A 36 -8.70 0.69 -12.65
C SER A 36 -7.20 0.93 -12.62
N ALA A 37 -6.45 0.17 -13.42
CA ALA A 37 -5.02 0.40 -13.55
C ALA A 37 -4.76 1.80 -14.11
N MET A 38 -4.15 2.67 -13.31
CA MET A 38 -4.01 4.09 -13.59
C MET A 38 -2.66 4.63 -13.14
N ILE A 39 -2.25 5.71 -13.79
CA ILE A 39 -1.09 6.50 -13.39
C ILE A 39 -1.58 7.83 -12.90
N ILE A 40 -1.29 8.13 -11.64
CA ILE A 40 -1.79 9.29 -10.92
C ILE A 40 -0.59 10.11 -10.47
N ASN A 41 -0.49 11.33 -11.00
CA ASN A 41 0.56 12.28 -10.69
C ASN A 41 0.06 13.26 -9.63
N VAL A 42 0.64 13.17 -8.44
CA VAL A 42 0.32 13.99 -7.27
C VAL A 42 1.45 14.96 -7.01
N GLU A 43 1.12 16.22 -6.76
CA GLU A 43 2.07 17.20 -6.23
C GLU A 43 1.58 17.69 -4.87
N GLY A 44 2.51 18.03 -3.99
CA GLY A 44 2.20 18.55 -2.66
C GLY A 44 3.15 19.64 -2.21
N LYS A 45 2.64 20.56 -1.41
CA LYS A 45 3.38 21.64 -0.74
C LYS A 45 2.98 21.69 0.73
N PHE A 46 3.97 21.76 1.60
CA PHE A 46 3.76 21.68 3.05
C PHE A 46 4.62 22.67 3.81
N VAL A 47 4.15 23.01 5.00
CA VAL A 47 4.97 23.50 6.11
C VAL A 47 5.08 22.32 7.08
N ASN A 48 6.29 21.81 7.29
CA ASN A 48 6.52 20.64 8.14
C ASN A 48 6.54 21.00 9.63
N GLU A 49 6.80 20.00 10.49
CA GLU A 49 6.85 20.16 11.95
C GLU A 49 7.92 21.17 12.40
N GLU A 50 9.03 21.26 11.67
CA GLU A 50 10.12 22.24 11.89
C GLU A 50 9.84 23.63 11.30
N LYS A 51 8.62 23.86 10.80
CA LYS A 51 8.18 25.10 10.12
C LYS A 51 8.93 25.39 8.80
N ASN A 52 9.57 24.38 8.23
CA ASN A 52 10.23 24.46 6.93
C ASN A 52 9.23 24.23 5.79
N LYS A 53 9.37 25.02 4.72
CA LYS A 53 8.60 24.82 3.48
C LYS A 53 9.18 23.65 2.71
N THR A 54 8.35 22.65 2.40
CA THR A 54 8.74 21.44 1.68
C THR A 54 7.76 21.15 0.55
N ASN A 55 8.21 20.39 -0.44
CA ASN A 55 7.37 19.95 -1.54
C ASN A 55 7.65 18.48 -1.89
N ILE A 56 6.69 17.88 -2.58
CA ILE A 56 6.79 16.50 -3.06
C ILE A 56 6.09 16.36 -4.41
N LYS A 57 6.62 15.46 -5.23
CA LYS A 57 5.98 14.94 -6.44
C LYS A 57 5.98 13.43 -6.34
N ILE A 58 4.83 12.84 -6.59
CA ILE A 58 4.61 11.39 -6.53
C ILE A 58 3.92 10.99 -7.82
N GLU A 59 4.56 10.12 -8.60
CA GLU A 59 3.86 9.37 -9.65
C GLU A 59 3.48 8.02 -9.04
N TRP A 60 2.19 7.78 -8.89
CA TRP A 60 1.65 6.50 -8.45
C TRP A 60 1.20 5.71 -9.66
N ARG A 61 1.77 4.51 -9.84
CA ARG A 61 1.31 3.53 -10.81
C ARG A 61 0.52 2.46 -10.08
N HIS A 62 -0.79 2.59 -10.15
CA HIS A 62 -1.74 1.64 -9.60
C HIS A 62 -1.97 0.49 -10.59
N HIS A 63 -1.96 -0.73 -10.09
CA HIS A 63 -2.26 -1.92 -10.87
C HIS A 63 -3.34 -2.76 -10.17
N ASN A 64 -4.25 -3.34 -10.95
CA ASN A 64 -5.32 -4.18 -10.39
C ASN A 64 -4.78 -5.51 -9.85
N ASP A 65 -3.86 -6.13 -10.60
CA ASP A 65 -3.36 -7.49 -10.34
C ASP A 65 -1.86 -7.53 -10.03
N ALA A 66 -1.24 -6.37 -9.82
CA ALA A 66 0.19 -6.25 -9.57
C ALA A 66 0.48 -5.27 -8.44
N LEU A 67 1.76 -5.17 -8.08
CA LEU A 67 2.22 -4.32 -7.01
C LEU A 67 2.19 -2.86 -7.43
N ASP A 68 1.66 -2.00 -6.55
CA ASP A 68 1.71 -0.57 -6.76
C ASP A 68 3.12 -0.03 -6.56
N THR A 69 3.49 0.89 -7.44
CA THR A 69 4.78 1.57 -7.40
C THR A 69 4.58 3.07 -7.29
N PHE A 70 5.31 3.70 -6.38
CA PHE A 70 5.34 5.14 -6.18
C PHE A 70 6.72 5.69 -6.52
N PHE A 71 6.81 6.54 -7.53
CA PHE A 71 8.03 7.27 -7.86
C PHE A 71 8.00 8.60 -7.10
N VAL A 72 8.83 8.70 -6.08
CA VAL A 72 8.79 9.79 -5.11
C VAL A 72 9.98 10.71 -5.30
N ASN A 73 9.68 12.00 -5.41
CA ASN A 73 10.67 13.06 -5.46
C ASN A 73 10.26 14.18 -4.49
N SER A 74 10.99 14.34 -3.38
CA SER A 74 10.70 15.38 -2.38
C SER A 74 11.87 16.33 -2.20
N SER A 75 11.57 17.59 -1.86
CA SER A 75 12.57 18.61 -1.61
C SER A 75 13.53 18.21 -0.49
N GLY A 76 14.83 18.25 -0.75
CA GLY A 76 15.87 18.00 0.25
C GLY A 76 16.14 16.51 0.53
N SER A 77 15.54 15.58 -0.23
CA SER A 77 15.88 14.16 -0.14
C SER A 77 16.16 13.56 -1.52
N ARG A 78 16.85 12.41 -1.56
CA ARG A 78 17.13 11.70 -2.81
C ARG A 78 15.84 11.06 -3.34
N PRO A 79 15.54 11.16 -4.65
CA PRO A 79 14.40 10.46 -5.24
C PRO A 79 14.51 8.95 -5.05
N PHE A 80 13.37 8.30 -4.89
CA PHE A 80 13.28 6.85 -4.70
C PHE A 80 11.99 6.30 -5.29
N ASN A 81 11.98 5.00 -5.58
CA ASN A 81 10.76 4.27 -5.88
C ASN A 81 10.37 3.47 -4.64
N TYR A 82 9.10 3.51 -4.29
CA TYR A 82 8.53 2.68 -3.23
C TYR A 82 7.59 1.65 -3.83
N ILE A 83 7.86 0.38 -3.60
CA ILE A 83 7.10 -0.75 -4.13
C ILE A 83 6.34 -1.38 -2.97
N THR A 84 5.01 -1.36 -3.07
CA THR A 84 4.15 -2.06 -2.13
C THR A 84 4.30 -3.56 -2.37
N ALA A 85 4.61 -4.36 -1.36
CA ALA A 85 4.75 -5.82 -1.53
C ALA A 85 4.35 -6.58 -0.27
N GLY A 86 3.35 -6.08 0.45
CA GLY A 86 2.92 -6.63 1.74
C GLY A 86 4.12 -6.81 2.69
N LYS A 87 4.42 -8.06 3.05
CA LYS A 87 5.55 -8.40 3.93
C LYS A 87 6.94 -8.12 3.33
N PHE A 88 7.04 -7.95 2.01
CA PHE A 88 8.31 -7.81 1.29
C PHE A 88 8.52 -6.42 0.68
N ARG A 89 7.74 -5.43 1.09
CA ARG A 89 7.84 -4.03 0.60
C ARG A 89 9.27 -3.50 0.66
N TYR A 90 9.64 -2.68 -0.31
CA TYR A 90 11.01 -2.18 -0.42
C TYR A 90 11.07 -0.84 -1.15
N MET A 91 12.20 -0.15 -0.95
CA MET A 91 12.56 1.05 -1.69
C MET A 91 13.67 0.74 -2.68
N GLU A 92 13.62 1.39 -3.83
CA GLU A 92 14.69 1.42 -4.82
C GLU A 92 15.26 2.83 -4.95
N PHE A 93 16.58 2.92 -4.97
CA PHE A 93 17.30 4.17 -5.23
C PHE A 93 18.15 4.02 -6.49
N GLU A 94 18.52 5.16 -7.08
CA GLU A 94 19.47 5.23 -8.20
C GLU A 94 19.06 4.35 -9.41
N GLY A 95 17.76 4.33 -9.73
CA GLY A 95 17.23 3.53 -10.84
C GLY A 95 17.24 2.02 -10.59
N GLY A 96 17.09 1.58 -9.34
CA GLY A 96 17.01 0.16 -8.99
C GLY A 96 18.34 -0.48 -8.60
N LYS A 97 19.43 0.28 -8.62
CA LYS A 97 20.78 -0.21 -8.24
C LYS A 97 20.86 -0.58 -6.77
N ILE A 98 20.20 0.18 -5.91
CA ILE A 98 20.19 -0.04 -4.47
C ILE A 98 18.77 -0.36 -4.04
N LYS A 99 18.59 -1.51 -3.37
CA LYS A 99 17.31 -1.93 -2.81
C LYS A 99 17.39 -1.99 -1.29
N ARG A 100 16.44 -1.37 -0.60
CA ARG A 100 16.28 -1.43 0.85
C ARG A 100 14.96 -2.09 1.18
N GLN A 101 15.00 -3.27 1.80
CA GLN A 101 13.80 -3.90 2.34
C GLN A 101 13.29 -3.12 3.54
N LEU A 102 11.96 -2.97 3.64
CA LEU A 102 11.32 -2.24 4.72
C LEU A 102 10.46 -3.16 5.59
N GLY A 103 10.83 -3.26 6.87
CA GLY A 103 9.95 -3.76 7.92
C GLY A 103 8.78 -2.81 8.22
N LEU A 104 7.77 -3.34 8.91
CA LEU A 104 6.54 -2.64 9.29
C LEU A 104 6.75 -1.32 10.04
N HIS A 105 7.76 -1.24 10.91
CA HIS A 105 8.05 -0.04 11.70
C HIS A 105 8.51 1.14 10.83
N HIS A 106 9.17 0.89 9.70
CA HIS A 106 9.61 1.93 8.78
C HIS A 106 8.43 2.66 8.12
N LEU A 107 7.22 2.09 8.11
CA LEU A 107 6.05 2.76 7.55
C LEU A 107 5.73 4.07 8.28
N ARG A 108 6.10 4.18 9.56
CA ARG A 108 5.92 5.37 10.39
C ARG A 108 6.84 6.53 10.00
N GLU A 109 7.88 6.25 9.21
CA GLU A 109 8.86 7.24 8.76
C GLU A 109 8.22 8.27 7.84
N ASN A 110 8.69 9.51 7.96
CA ASN A 110 8.32 10.58 7.05
C ASN A 110 9.01 10.39 5.70
N ILE A 111 8.35 10.83 4.64
CA ILE A 111 8.89 10.84 3.29
C ILE A 111 9.75 12.10 3.13
N GLY A 112 11.06 11.92 3.29
CA GLY A 112 11.99 13.05 3.37
C GLY A 112 11.60 14.00 4.50
N ASN A 113 11.60 15.30 4.23
CA ASN A 113 11.25 16.33 5.22
C ASN A 113 9.74 16.69 5.21
N THR A 114 8.92 15.94 4.48
CA THR A 114 7.48 16.20 4.35
C THR A 114 6.71 15.55 5.51
N PRO A 115 5.51 16.04 5.85
CA PRO A 115 4.67 15.40 6.86
C PRO A 115 4.02 14.09 6.38
N LEU A 116 4.19 13.71 5.11
CA LEU A 116 3.66 12.45 4.58
C LEU A 116 4.51 11.27 5.05
N LYS A 117 3.88 10.12 5.20
CA LYS A 117 4.49 8.88 5.69
C LYS A 117 4.40 7.78 4.64
N LEU A 118 5.32 6.82 4.70
CA LEU A 118 5.25 5.64 3.84
C LEU A 118 3.96 4.84 4.06
N ASP A 119 3.44 4.84 5.29
CA ASP A 119 2.15 4.24 5.64
C ASP A 119 0.96 4.89 4.90
N ASP A 120 1.07 6.17 4.53
CA ASP A 120 0.03 6.86 3.73
C ASP A 120 -0.05 6.25 2.33
N LEU A 121 1.11 5.92 1.73
CA LEU A 121 1.20 5.28 0.42
C LEU A 121 0.70 3.83 0.47
N GLU A 122 1.01 3.09 1.54
CA GLU A 122 0.47 1.74 1.74
C GLU A 122 -1.05 1.71 1.85
N LEU A 123 -1.63 2.65 2.60
CA LEU A 123 -3.08 2.79 2.72
C LEU A 123 -3.71 3.21 1.39
N LEU A 124 -3.08 4.12 0.65
CA LEU A 124 -3.56 4.55 -0.66
C LEU A 124 -3.59 3.41 -1.68
N ALA A 125 -2.53 2.61 -1.73
CA ALA A 125 -2.42 1.50 -2.68
C ALA A 125 -3.37 0.34 -2.37
N ASN A 126 -3.50 -0.03 -1.09
CA ASN A 126 -4.15 -1.29 -0.71
C ASN A 126 -5.52 -1.10 -0.08
N GLY A 127 -5.81 0.08 0.50
CA GLY A 127 -7.07 0.36 1.16
C GLY A 127 -7.45 -0.67 2.23
N TYR A 128 -6.47 -1.29 2.91
CA TYR A 128 -6.73 -2.42 3.81
C TYR A 128 -7.39 -1.95 5.11
N PHE A 129 -8.72 -1.93 5.11
CA PHE A 129 -9.55 -1.69 6.29
C PHE A 129 -10.13 -3.02 6.81
N LYS A 130 -10.50 -3.02 8.09
CA LYS A 130 -11.21 -4.14 8.72
C LYS A 130 -12.65 -4.14 8.22
N CYS A 131 -13.18 -5.31 7.91
CA CYS A 131 -14.59 -5.42 7.61
C CYS A 131 -15.42 -4.99 8.83
N PRO A 132 -16.57 -4.32 8.59
CA PRO A 132 -17.54 -4.08 9.63
C PRO A 132 -17.96 -5.41 10.28
N ASP A 133 -17.94 -5.46 11.60
CA ASP A 133 -18.36 -6.61 12.40
C ASP A 133 -19.89 -6.76 12.34
N SER A 134 -20.38 -7.72 11.56
CA SER A 134 -21.81 -7.96 11.33
C SER A 134 -22.62 -8.29 12.59
N THR A 135 -21.97 -8.50 13.74
CA THR A 135 -22.63 -8.76 15.03
C THR A 135 -22.95 -7.47 15.81
N LYS A 136 -22.42 -6.31 15.42
CA LYS A 136 -22.71 -5.04 16.08
C LYS A 136 -23.89 -4.34 15.42
N LEU A 137 -24.91 -4.05 16.22
CA LEU A 137 -26.19 -3.49 15.77
C LEU A 137 -26.08 -2.08 15.15
N GLU A 138 -25.07 -1.29 15.53
CA GLU A 138 -24.89 0.09 15.07
C GLU A 138 -23.45 0.31 14.62
N GLN A 139 -23.19 0.09 13.33
CA GLN A 139 -21.91 0.44 12.72
C GLN A 139 -22.07 1.70 11.90
N ASN A 140 -21.33 2.74 12.30
CA ASN A 140 -21.24 3.95 11.51
C ASN A 140 -20.46 3.64 10.22
N PRO A 141 -21.08 3.69 9.03
CA PRO A 141 -20.44 3.34 7.76
C PRO A 141 -19.29 4.29 7.40
N ASN A 142 -19.22 5.46 8.03
CA ASN A 142 -18.18 6.46 7.77
C ASN A 142 -16.92 6.27 8.62
N VAL A 143 -16.87 5.21 9.45
CA VAL A 143 -15.72 4.92 10.33
C VAL A 143 -15.01 3.67 9.84
N PHE A 144 -13.82 3.85 9.28
CA PHE A 144 -12.97 2.78 8.78
C PHE A 144 -11.85 2.50 9.78
N SER A 145 -11.77 1.27 10.27
CA SER A 145 -10.62 0.82 11.06
C SER A 145 -9.56 0.22 10.14
N THR A 146 -8.30 0.62 10.24
CA THR A 146 -7.24 0.07 9.39
C THR A 146 -6.86 -1.35 9.84
N ALA A 147 -6.48 -2.20 8.90
CA ALA A 147 -6.07 -3.58 9.19
C ALA A 147 -4.55 -3.73 9.34
N VAL A 148 -3.76 -2.97 8.57
CA VAL A 148 -2.29 -3.18 8.42
C VAL A 148 -1.46 -1.93 8.71
N SER A 149 -2.08 -0.76 8.79
CA SER A 149 -1.37 0.52 9.02
C SER A 149 -0.76 0.58 10.42
N ASN A 150 0.50 1.02 10.49
CA ASN A 150 1.22 1.15 11.76
C ASN A 150 1.18 2.54 12.36
N THR A 151 0.76 3.53 11.58
CA THR A 151 0.62 4.92 12.00
C THR A 151 -0.83 5.22 12.33
N TRP A 152 -1.75 4.85 11.44
CA TRP A 152 -3.15 5.25 11.47
C TRP A 152 -4.02 4.08 11.86
N TRP A 153 -4.78 4.21 12.93
CA TRP A 153 -5.70 3.17 13.41
C TRP A 153 -7.07 3.28 12.77
N SER A 154 -7.49 4.49 12.41
CA SER A 154 -8.80 4.72 11.81
C SER A 154 -8.81 5.92 10.89
N LEU A 155 -9.66 5.86 9.89
CA LEU A 155 -10.08 6.96 9.03
C LEU A 155 -11.58 7.19 9.28
N VAL A 156 -11.95 8.42 9.59
CA VAL A 156 -13.35 8.84 9.74
C VAL A 156 -13.66 9.84 8.65
N VAL A 157 -14.75 9.66 7.94
CA VAL A 157 -15.20 10.58 6.89
C VAL A 157 -16.54 11.21 7.24
N ASP A 158 -16.91 12.30 6.58
CA ASP A 158 -18.22 12.93 6.75
C ASP A 158 -19.30 12.27 5.89
N THR A 159 -19.00 11.99 4.62
CA THR A 159 -19.93 11.41 3.66
C THR A 159 -19.26 10.35 2.78
N LEU A 160 -20.08 9.53 2.12
CA LEU A 160 -19.65 8.52 1.15
C LEU A 160 -20.52 8.63 -0.11
N PRO A 161 -19.97 8.30 -1.30
CA PRO A 161 -18.61 7.79 -1.54
C PRO A 161 -17.52 8.89 -1.63
N ASN A 162 -17.91 10.16 -1.77
CA ASN A 162 -17.00 11.27 -2.06
C ASN A 162 -16.94 12.26 -0.89
N PRO A 163 -16.14 11.99 0.16
CA PRO A 163 -16.08 12.85 1.33
C PRO A 163 -15.53 14.23 1.03
N GLU A 164 -15.98 15.23 1.78
CA GLU A 164 -15.40 16.57 1.82
C GLU A 164 -14.42 16.71 2.98
N LYS A 165 -14.61 15.94 4.05
CA LYS A 165 -13.78 15.98 5.25
C LYS A 165 -13.40 14.57 5.68
N ALA A 166 -12.14 14.40 6.02
CA ALA A 166 -11.68 13.16 6.61
C ALA A 166 -10.73 13.41 7.78
N VAL A 167 -10.74 12.51 8.76
CA VAL A 167 -9.89 12.56 9.94
C VAL A 167 -9.21 11.22 10.10
N MET A 168 -7.88 11.22 9.99
CA MET A 168 -7.05 10.06 10.33
C MET A 168 -6.61 10.16 11.78
N ARG A 169 -6.79 9.08 12.54
CA ARG A 169 -6.36 8.98 13.95
C ARG A 169 -5.30 7.90 14.07
N GLY A 170 -4.24 8.18 14.82
CA GLY A 170 -3.07 7.31 14.90
C GLY A 170 -2.39 7.25 16.25
N ALA A 171 -1.29 6.49 16.29
CA ALA A 171 -0.55 6.16 17.51
C ALA A 171 -0.04 7.34 18.37
N PRO A 172 0.24 8.55 17.84
CA PRO A 172 0.56 9.69 18.70
C PRO A 172 -0.66 10.44 19.25
N LYS A 173 -1.91 9.94 19.13
CA LYS A 173 -3.16 10.67 19.44
C LYS A 173 -3.31 12.02 18.74
N LYS A 174 -2.38 12.42 17.87
CA LYS A 174 -2.46 13.61 17.03
C LYS A 174 -3.28 13.27 15.79
N PRO A 175 -4.51 13.77 15.66
CA PRO A 175 -5.31 13.55 14.47
C PRO A 175 -4.75 14.36 13.30
N ARG A 176 -4.86 13.79 12.11
CA ARG A 176 -4.62 14.49 10.85
C ARG A 176 -5.96 14.76 10.18
N TYR A 177 -6.20 16.02 9.87
CA TYR A 177 -7.42 16.48 9.22
C TYR A 177 -7.18 16.68 7.73
N PHE A 178 -8.15 16.28 6.94
CA PHE A 178 -8.21 16.50 5.51
C PHE A 178 -9.47 17.27 5.16
N SER A 179 -9.32 18.22 4.24
CA SER A 179 -10.42 18.92 3.58
C SER A 179 -10.26 18.74 2.08
N ILE A 180 -11.20 18.06 1.44
CA ILE A 180 -11.22 17.74 0.02
C ILE A 180 -12.12 18.75 -0.67
N THR A 181 -11.54 19.58 -1.54
CA THR A 181 -12.27 20.71 -2.14
C THR A 181 -13.12 20.29 -3.32
N ASN A 182 -12.65 19.31 -4.10
CA ASN A 182 -13.33 18.91 -5.32
C ASN A 182 -12.95 17.48 -5.74
N TRP A 183 -13.89 16.82 -6.42
CA TRP A 183 -13.75 15.49 -7.00
C TRP A 183 -13.97 15.59 -8.51
N LYS A 184 -13.10 14.95 -9.30
CA LYS A 184 -13.20 14.98 -10.77
C LYS A 184 -13.05 13.59 -11.35
N SER A 185 -13.79 13.32 -12.41
CA SER A 185 -13.65 12.08 -13.16
C SER A 185 -12.38 12.12 -14.03
N PHE A 186 -11.56 11.10 -13.89
CA PHE A 186 -10.42 10.81 -14.76
C PHE A 186 -10.61 9.41 -15.34
N ALA A 187 -10.86 9.33 -16.65
CA ALA A 187 -11.10 8.08 -17.36
C ALA A 187 -12.19 7.18 -16.71
N GLY A 188 -13.22 7.80 -16.13
CA GLY A 188 -14.33 7.10 -15.46
C GLY A 188 -14.23 7.04 -13.94
N ASP A 189 -13.01 7.14 -13.37
CA ASP A 189 -12.81 7.08 -11.91
C ASP A 189 -12.85 8.48 -11.28
N MET A 190 -13.61 8.62 -10.19
CA MET A 190 -13.72 9.87 -9.44
C MET A 190 -12.57 10.00 -8.45
N LEU A 191 -11.69 10.98 -8.67
CA LEU A 191 -10.51 11.22 -7.83
C LEU A 191 -10.55 12.61 -7.18
N PRO A 192 -10.01 12.78 -5.97
CA PRO A 192 -9.95 14.07 -5.28
C PRO A 192 -8.90 14.96 -5.96
N THR A 193 -9.28 16.13 -6.46
CA THR A 193 -8.34 16.99 -7.20
C THR A 193 -7.46 17.83 -6.30
N LEU A 194 -7.97 18.23 -5.13
CA LEU A 194 -7.26 19.06 -4.16
C LEU A 194 -7.69 18.64 -2.75
N ALA A 195 -6.71 18.28 -1.93
CA ALA A 195 -6.88 17.97 -0.54
C ALA A 195 -5.94 18.84 0.29
N SER A 196 -6.50 19.64 1.20
CA SER A 196 -5.74 20.31 2.25
C SER A 196 -5.55 19.34 3.41
N MET A 197 -4.37 19.35 4.01
CA MET A 197 -3.99 18.47 5.12
C MET A 197 -3.43 19.32 6.25
N SER A 198 -3.87 19.05 7.48
CA SER A 198 -3.36 19.74 8.66
C SER A 198 -3.31 18.84 9.89
N SER A 199 -2.43 19.18 10.80
CA SER A 199 -2.32 18.69 12.17
C SER A 199 -1.93 19.88 13.04
N GLU A 200 -1.72 19.66 14.33
CA GLU A 200 -1.24 20.67 15.27
C GLU A 200 0.07 21.35 14.80
N ASP A 201 1.02 20.55 14.29
CA ASP A 201 2.39 21.02 14.05
C ASP A 201 2.74 21.26 12.58
N TYR A 202 1.92 20.80 11.65
CA TYR A 202 2.18 20.90 10.21
C TYR A 202 0.90 21.16 9.41
N SER A 203 1.07 21.68 8.20
CA SER A 203 -0.03 21.90 7.27
C SER A 203 0.44 21.86 5.83
N GLY A 204 -0.49 21.71 4.89
CA GLY A 204 -0.20 21.82 3.47
C GLY A 204 -1.35 21.37 2.60
N SER A 205 -1.04 21.16 1.33
CA SER A 205 -1.99 20.70 0.33
C SER A 205 -1.36 19.71 -0.63
N LEU A 206 -2.21 18.82 -1.13
CA LEU A 206 -1.95 17.82 -2.15
C LEU A 206 -2.94 18.01 -3.28
N TRP A 207 -2.49 17.89 -4.52
CA TRP A 207 -3.37 17.92 -5.67
C TRP A 207 -2.96 16.92 -6.74
N ILE A 208 -3.95 16.36 -7.43
CA ILE A 208 -3.74 15.50 -8.57
C ILE A 208 -3.53 16.40 -9.79
N ARG A 209 -2.30 16.42 -10.31
CA ARG A 209 -1.93 17.17 -11.51
C ARG A 209 -2.48 16.51 -12.77
N SER A 210 -2.41 15.19 -12.84
CA SER A 210 -2.97 14.39 -13.93
C SER A 210 -3.22 12.96 -13.48
N ALA A 211 -4.24 12.33 -14.06
CA ALA A 211 -4.49 10.91 -13.93
C ALA A 211 -4.95 10.34 -15.28
N TYR A 212 -4.41 9.19 -15.67
CA TYR A 212 -4.73 8.54 -16.93
C TYR A 212 -4.56 7.02 -16.84
N PRO A 213 -5.25 6.23 -17.69
CA PRO A 213 -5.12 4.77 -17.70
C PRO A 213 -3.70 4.33 -18.01
N ALA A 214 -3.24 3.25 -17.36
CA ALA A 214 -1.87 2.75 -17.55
C ALA A 214 -1.57 2.33 -19.01
N GLN A 215 -2.59 1.88 -19.75
CA GLN A 215 -2.49 1.51 -21.16
C GLN A 215 -2.05 2.67 -22.06
N ALA A 216 -2.23 3.92 -21.63
CA ALA A 216 -1.77 5.09 -22.36
C ALA A 216 -0.24 5.23 -22.42
N LEU A 217 0.51 4.58 -21.51
CA LEU A 217 1.98 4.52 -21.59
C LEU A 217 2.48 3.49 -22.61
N GLU A 218 1.71 2.45 -22.92
CA GLU A 218 2.09 1.47 -23.96
C GLU A 218 2.00 2.06 -25.37
N MET A 219 1.32 3.21 -25.52
CA MET A 219 1.19 3.96 -26.75
C MET A 219 2.07 5.22 -26.75
N ASP A 220 3.38 5.07 -26.57
CA ASP A 220 4.32 6.17 -26.81
C ASP A 220 4.29 6.58 -28.31
N PRO A 221 3.83 7.79 -28.69
CA PRO A 221 3.80 8.23 -30.09
C PRO A 221 5.18 8.30 -30.73
N VAL A 222 6.25 8.35 -29.92
CA VAL A 222 7.64 8.37 -30.36
C VAL A 222 8.13 6.99 -30.80
N GLN A 223 7.42 5.91 -30.44
CA GLN A 223 7.74 4.53 -30.82
C GLN A 223 6.94 4.02 -32.03
N LYS A 224 6.30 4.89 -32.83
CA LYS A 224 5.77 4.46 -34.14
C LYS A 224 6.94 4.14 -35.07
N PRO A 225 7.13 2.87 -35.50
CA PRO A 225 8.20 2.56 -36.45
C PRO A 225 7.90 3.24 -37.79
N VAL A 226 8.75 4.20 -38.18
CA VAL A 226 8.84 4.70 -39.55
C VAL A 226 9.25 3.51 -40.40
N LYS A 227 8.39 3.05 -41.31
CA LYS A 227 8.67 1.93 -42.22
C LYS A 227 9.91 2.24 -43.08
N PRO A 228 11.04 1.51 -42.97
CA PRO A 228 12.09 1.58 -43.97
C PRO A 228 11.80 0.53 -45.06
N LYS A 229 11.91 0.96 -46.32
CA LYS A 229 11.92 0.10 -47.51
C LYS A 229 13.14 -0.86 -47.45
N ILE A 230 12.89 -2.16 -47.70
CA ILE A 230 13.67 -3.16 -48.50
C ILE A 230 15.21 -3.07 -48.45
N LEU A 231 16.04 -4.11 -48.30
CA LEU A 231 16.00 -5.54 -47.91
C LEU A 231 17.48 -5.98 -47.97
N LEU A 232 18.06 -6.55 -46.91
CA LEU A 232 19.14 -7.54 -46.98
C LEU A 232 18.90 -8.58 -45.87
N PRO A 233 18.99 -9.89 -46.15
CA PRO A 233 18.61 -10.91 -45.18
C PRO A 233 19.73 -11.13 -44.17
N VAL A 234 19.54 -10.63 -42.95
CA VAL A 234 20.39 -10.95 -41.81
C VAL A 234 19.94 -12.31 -41.23
N PRO A 235 20.86 -13.23 -40.87
CA PRO A 235 20.50 -14.57 -40.44
C PRO A 235 19.59 -14.56 -39.20
N LYS A 236 18.51 -15.34 -39.24
CA LYS A 236 17.57 -15.54 -38.12
C LYS A 236 18.29 -16.23 -36.97
N LEU A 237 18.79 -15.47 -36.00
CA LEU A 237 19.40 -16.03 -34.79
C LEU A 237 18.46 -16.21 -33.60
N PHE A 238 17.19 -15.77 -33.68
CA PHE A 238 16.21 -16.11 -32.64
C PHE A 238 14.83 -16.37 -33.25
N GLY A 239 14.46 -17.65 -33.28
CA GLY A 239 13.10 -18.09 -33.56
C GLY A 239 12.15 -17.63 -32.45
N LYS A 240 10.92 -17.30 -32.84
CA LYS A 240 9.80 -17.12 -31.91
C LYS A 240 9.57 -18.43 -31.17
N ILE A 241 9.59 -18.39 -29.85
CA ILE A 241 9.03 -19.45 -29.01
C ILE A 241 7.67 -18.92 -28.54
N ALA A 242 6.60 -19.61 -28.93
CA ALA A 242 5.30 -19.51 -28.27
C ALA A 242 5.44 -20.16 -26.89
N VAL A 243 5.06 -19.44 -25.82
CA VAL A 243 5.04 -20.02 -24.47
C VAL A 243 3.67 -19.75 -23.86
N GLU A 244 2.77 -20.71 -24.05
CA GLU A 244 1.91 -21.17 -22.96
C GLU A 244 2.82 -21.71 -21.84
N GLY A 245 2.54 -21.36 -20.59
CA GLY A 245 3.14 -22.03 -19.43
C GLY A 245 4.31 -21.31 -18.73
N GLU A 246 4.11 -21.05 -17.43
CA GLU A 246 5.05 -20.71 -16.35
C GLU A 246 6.00 -19.51 -16.54
N ARG A 247 5.59 -18.35 -16.01
CA ARG A 247 6.52 -17.24 -15.71
C ARG A 247 7.10 -17.33 -14.30
N LYS A 248 8.42 -17.10 -14.27
CA LYS A 248 9.36 -17.32 -13.17
C LYS A 248 9.15 -16.39 -11.96
N ILE A 249 8.81 -17.04 -10.85
CA ILE A 249 9.30 -16.86 -9.47
C ILE A 249 10.31 -15.69 -9.24
N PRO A 250 10.00 -14.71 -8.37
CA PRO A 250 10.92 -13.66 -7.91
C PRO A 250 12.20 -14.20 -7.24
N LEU A 251 13.34 -13.52 -7.41
CA LEU A 251 14.68 -13.92 -6.95
C LEU A 251 14.81 -14.31 -5.46
N ILE A 252 13.91 -13.83 -4.59
CA ILE A 252 13.90 -14.19 -3.16
C ILE A 252 13.58 -15.69 -2.94
N LEU A 253 12.87 -16.31 -3.88
CA LEU A 253 12.52 -17.73 -3.85
C LEU A 253 13.63 -18.62 -4.46
N LYS A 254 14.64 -18.04 -5.13
CA LYS A 254 15.84 -18.78 -5.58
C LYS A 254 16.91 -18.92 -4.50
N LEU A 255 16.92 -18.03 -3.51
CA LEU A 255 17.91 -18.06 -2.42
C LEU A 255 17.63 -19.17 -1.39
N ASN A 256 16.36 -19.56 -1.20
CA ASN A 256 16.00 -20.67 -0.30
C ASN A 256 16.27 -22.07 -0.85
N GLN A 257 16.43 -22.24 -2.18
CA GLN A 257 16.73 -23.57 -2.74
C GLN A 257 18.19 -24.00 -2.51
N LYS A 258 19.11 -23.04 -2.33
CA LYS A 258 20.51 -23.33 -2.00
C LYS A 258 20.75 -23.67 -0.53
N LEU A 259 19.81 -23.35 0.37
CA LEU A 259 19.93 -23.63 1.81
C LEU A 259 19.30 -24.97 2.23
N LEU A 260 18.68 -25.70 1.30
CA LEU A 260 18.05 -27.01 1.54
C LEU A 260 18.67 -28.13 0.67
N SER A 261 19.86 -27.90 0.13
CA SER A 261 20.63 -28.90 -0.63
C SER A 261 21.99 -29.24 0.01
N GLU A 262 22.12 -28.99 1.33
CA GLU A 262 23.11 -29.65 2.21
C GLU A 262 22.37 -30.37 3.34
#